data_AF-M4NAV6-F1
#
_entry.id   AF-M4NAV6-F1
#
_cell.length_a   1.000
_cell.length_b   1.000
_cell.length_c   1.000
_cell.angle_alpha   90.00
_cell.angle_beta   90.00
_cell.angle_gamma   90.00
#
_symmetry.space_group_name_H-M   'P 1'
#
loop_
_entity.id
_entity.type
_entity.pdbx_description
1 polymer ?
#
loop_
_entity_poly.entity_id
_entity_poly.type
_entity_poly.pdbx_seq_one_letter_code
_entity_poly.pdbx_strand_id
1 'polypeptide(L)'
;MNTPARRTDGSSVFTPRQAAAYLRGQHHMALCFIQNGAASHDWQAASHGTPGALLDSIVAVVPEYAWTAIGDRYVLHPRQDIWRAPLSGGAFRGPRLQTAKAYVEFLRGTAPEMADLLPPLLKGDPAAALYTATVSIPESCSALQGLVGLLGPEPTMVFTIERQDADRRVLFFEQVDVGEAA
;
A
#
# COMPACT_ATOMS: atom_id res chain seq x y z
N MET A 1 13.81 -18.17 13.63
CA MET A 1 12.90 -18.36 12.48
C MET A 1 11.77 -19.26 12.95
N ASN A 2 10.60 -18.70 13.28
CA ASN A 2 9.42 -19.48 13.64
C ASN A 2 8.57 -19.66 12.39
N THR A 3 8.69 -20.83 11.77
CA THR A 3 7.72 -21.31 10.77
C THR A 3 6.40 -21.54 11.49
N PRO A 4 5.27 -20.94 11.08
CA PRO A 4 3.99 -21.27 11.69
C PRO A 4 3.63 -22.71 11.31
N ALA A 5 3.24 -23.48 12.32
CA ALA A 5 2.74 -24.84 12.16
C ALA A 5 1.54 -24.86 11.21
N ARG A 6 1.63 -25.70 10.17
CA ARG A 6 0.50 -26.01 9.28
C ARG A 6 -0.56 -26.76 10.10
N ARG A 7 -1.66 -26.09 10.43
CA ARG A 7 -2.87 -26.76 10.93
C ARG A 7 -3.61 -27.41 9.76
N THR A 8 -4.27 -28.52 10.06
CA THR A 8 -4.97 -29.42 9.14
C THR A 8 -6.42 -29.01 8.83
N ASP A 9 -6.86 -27.81 9.22
CA ASP A 9 -8.04 -27.17 8.64
C ASP A 9 -7.59 -26.18 7.56
N GLY A 10 -8.23 -26.20 6.39
CA GLY A 10 -7.88 -25.33 5.27
C GLY A 10 -8.11 -23.83 5.51
N SER A 11 -8.58 -23.44 6.70
CA SER A 11 -8.71 -22.05 7.12
C SER A 11 -7.40 -21.60 7.76
N SER A 12 -6.74 -20.61 7.18
CA SER A 12 -5.70 -19.91 7.92
C SER A 12 -6.23 -18.55 8.33
N VAL A 13 -6.20 -18.27 9.62
CA VAL A 13 -6.56 -16.96 10.17
C VAL A 13 -5.46 -15.97 9.78
N PHE A 14 -5.83 -14.91 9.08
CA PHE A 14 -4.90 -13.88 8.61
C PHE A 14 -5.35 -12.48 9.03
N THR A 15 -4.38 -11.63 9.34
CA THR A 15 -4.59 -10.17 9.30
C THR A 15 -4.54 -9.68 7.85
N PRO A 16 -5.14 -8.52 7.52
CA PRO A 16 -5.03 -7.93 6.18
C PRO A 16 -3.58 -7.71 5.73
N ARG A 17 -2.68 -7.41 6.67
CA ARG A 17 -1.24 -7.31 6.41
C ARG A 17 -0.66 -8.63 5.92
N GLN A 18 -1.00 -9.74 6.57
CA GLN A 18 -0.51 -11.06 6.17
C GLN A 18 -1.11 -11.49 4.83
N ALA A 19 -2.39 -11.22 4.58
CA ALA A 19 -3.03 -11.49 3.28
C ALA A 19 -2.35 -10.68 2.16
N ALA A 20 -2.08 -9.39 2.36
CA ALA A 20 -1.36 -8.56 1.40
C ALA A 20 0.06 -9.08 1.13
N ALA A 21 0.79 -9.48 2.17
CA ALA A 21 2.12 -10.07 2.02
C ALA A 21 2.08 -11.41 1.27
N TYR A 22 1.07 -12.25 1.53
CA TYR A 22 0.84 -13.50 0.80
C TYR A 22 0.58 -13.24 -0.69
N LEU A 23 -0.27 -12.26 -1.04
CA LEU A 23 -0.54 -11.90 -2.43
C LEU A 23 0.70 -11.35 -3.15
N ARG A 24 1.53 -10.54 -2.48
CA ARG A 24 2.80 -10.06 -3.03
C ARG A 24 3.75 -11.22 -3.33
N GLY A 25 3.90 -12.15 -2.38
CA GLY A 25 4.90 -13.22 -2.48
C GLY A 25 4.48 -14.42 -3.33
N GLN A 26 3.25 -14.91 -3.18
CA GLN A 26 2.79 -16.15 -3.84
C GLN A 26 2.08 -15.91 -5.17
N HIS A 27 1.45 -14.74 -5.32
CA HIS A 27 0.76 -14.35 -6.56
C HIS A 27 1.52 -13.28 -7.33
N HIS A 28 2.76 -12.95 -6.91
CA HIS A 28 3.62 -11.98 -7.58
C HIS A 28 2.92 -10.65 -7.88
N MET A 29 2.05 -10.20 -6.96
CA MET A 29 1.23 -9.02 -7.18
C MET A 29 1.96 -7.76 -6.70
N ALA A 30 2.10 -6.75 -7.56
CA ALA A 30 2.53 -5.40 -7.18
C ALA A 30 1.41 -4.66 -6.42
N LEU A 31 1.10 -5.15 -5.22
CA LEU A 31 0.02 -4.66 -4.37
C LEU A 31 0.54 -3.58 -3.41
N CYS A 32 -0.02 -2.37 -3.45
CA CYS A 32 0.18 -1.38 -2.40
C CYS A 32 -0.77 -1.62 -1.24
N PHE A 33 -0.35 -1.32 0.00
CA PHE A 33 -1.13 -1.64 1.19
C PHE A 33 -1.13 -0.50 2.21
N ILE A 34 -2.29 -0.22 2.80
CA ILE A 34 -2.42 0.73 3.92
C ILE A 34 -3.01 0.00 5.11
N GLN A 35 -2.27 -0.07 6.22
CA GLN A 35 -2.67 -0.80 7.42
C GLN A 35 -3.68 0.00 8.26
N ASN A 36 -4.74 -0.68 8.77
CA ASN A 36 -5.77 -0.10 9.65
C ASN A 36 -5.92 -0.77 11.02
N GLY A 37 -4.95 -1.57 11.47
CA GLY A 37 -5.08 -2.29 12.76
C GLY A 37 -6.29 -3.25 12.82
N ALA A 38 -6.84 -3.65 11.68
CA ALA A 38 -7.96 -4.58 11.59
C ALA A 38 -7.60 -5.94 12.20
N ALA A 39 -8.62 -6.61 12.73
CA ALA A 39 -8.51 -7.91 13.38
C ALA A 39 -8.06 -8.99 12.38
N SER A 40 -7.79 -10.18 12.90
CA SER A 40 -7.58 -11.35 12.04
C SER A 40 -8.92 -11.93 11.59
N HIS A 41 -8.97 -12.39 10.35
CA HIS A 41 -10.14 -12.98 9.73
C HIS A 41 -9.78 -14.34 9.13
N ASP A 42 -10.76 -15.24 9.06
CA ASP A 42 -10.65 -16.47 8.29
C ASP A 42 -10.72 -16.12 6.80
N TRP A 43 -9.62 -16.36 6.09
CA TRP A 43 -9.54 -16.12 4.65
C TRP A 43 -8.74 -17.22 3.97
N GLN A 44 -9.20 -17.64 2.79
CA GLN A 44 -8.52 -18.61 1.96
C GLN A 44 -8.38 -18.06 0.54
N ALA A 45 -7.14 -17.95 0.07
CA ALA A 45 -6.86 -17.54 -1.30
C ALA A 45 -7.34 -18.64 -2.27
N ALA A 46 -8.10 -18.24 -3.30
CA ALA A 46 -8.39 -19.12 -4.42
C ALA A 46 -7.10 -19.37 -5.22
N SER A 47 -6.79 -20.63 -5.54
CA SER A 47 -5.53 -20.99 -6.22
C SER A 47 -5.37 -20.36 -7.61
N HIS A 48 -6.46 -19.97 -8.27
CA HIS A 48 -6.46 -19.46 -9.65
C HIS A 48 -7.38 -18.24 -9.86
N GLY A 49 -7.32 -17.26 -8.95
CA GLY A 49 -8.02 -15.99 -9.11
C GLY A 49 -7.20 -14.96 -9.91
N THR A 50 -7.88 -14.12 -10.68
CA THR A 50 -7.26 -12.86 -11.15
C THR A 50 -6.89 -11.97 -9.95
N PRO A 51 -5.95 -11.03 -10.07
CA PRO A 51 -5.62 -10.11 -8.99
C PRO A 51 -6.84 -9.43 -8.35
N GLY A 52 -7.77 -8.95 -9.18
CA GLY A 52 -9.03 -8.37 -8.73
C GLY A 52 -9.91 -9.34 -7.96
N ALA A 53 -10.11 -10.57 -8.46
CA ALA A 53 -10.92 -11.58 -7.77
C ALA A 53 -10.33 -12.00 -6.41
N LEU A 54 -9.00 -12.06 -6.30
CA LEU A 54 -8.32 -12.30 -5.03
C LEU A 54 -8.57 -11.15 -4.04
N LEU A 55 -8.47 -9.90 -4.49
CA LEU A 55 -8.74 -8.73 -3.66
C LEU A 55 -10.21 -8.63 -3.25
N ASP A 56 -11.15 -8.94 -4.16
CA ASP A 56 -12.58 -9.05 -3.87
C ASP A 56 -12.85 -10.07 -2.77
N SER A 57 -12.19 -11.23 -2.82
CA SER A 57 -12.33 -12.26 -1.79
C SER A 57 -11.82 -11.81 -0.41
N ILE A 58 -10.77 -10.98 -0.36
CA ILE A 58 -10.26 -10.42 0.90
C ILE A 58 -11.26 -9.41 1.47
N VAL A 59 -11.72 -8.44 0.68
CA VAL A 59 -12.60 -7.38 1.19
C VAL A 59 -14.01 -7.89 1.52
N ALA A 60 -14.38 -9.07 1.03
CA ALA A 60 -15.60 -9.78 1.42
C ALA A 60 -15.55 -10.28 2.87
N VAL A 61 -14.37 -10.68 3.37
CA VAL A 61 -14.19 -11.15 4.76
C VAL A 61 -13.63 -10.09 5.69
N VAL A 62 -13.03 -9.03 5.14
CA VAL A 62 -12.51 -7.86 5.87
C VAL A 62 -13.27 -6.59 5.43
N PRO A 63 -14.48 -6.35 5.94
CA PRO A 63 -15.34 -5.26 5.47
C PRO A 63 -14.79 -3.87 5.84
N GLU A 64 -13.79 -3.73 6.72
CA GLU A 64 -13.14 -2.46 7.02
C GLU A 64 -12.20 -2.00 5.88
N TYR A 65 -11.95 -2.87 4.91
CA TYR A 65 -11.08 -2.64 3.77
C TYR A 65 -11.85 -2.56 2.45
N ALA A 66 -11.28 -1.79 1.52
CA ALA A 66 -11.62 -1.78 0.11
C ALA A 66 -10.32 -1.89 -0.70
N TRP A 67 -10.44 -2.17 -2.00
CA TRP A 67 -9.33 -2.04 -2.92
C TRP A 67 -9.70 -1.12 -4.06
N THR A 68 -8.70 -0.44 -4.62
CA THR A 68 -8.86 0.45 -5.77
C THR A 68 -7.77 0.16 -6.78
N ALA A 69 -8.12 0.06 -8.06
CA ALA A 69 -7.17 0.07 -9.17
C ALA A 69 -6.83 1.52 -9.56
N ILE A 70 -5.55 1.83 -9.66
CA ILE A 70 -5.04 3.13 -10.15
C ILE A 70 -4.00 2.83 -11.22
N GLY A 71 -4.39 2.99 -12.49
CA GLY A 71 -3.59 2.51 -13.61
C GLY A 71 -3.45 0.99 -13.57
N ASP A 72 -2.21 0.51 -13.59
CA ASP A 72 -1.82 -0.90 -13.46
C ASP A 72 -1.62 -1.35 -12.00
N ARG A 73 -1.83 -0.45 -11.03
CA ARG A 73 -1.59 -0.73 -9.61
C ARG A 73 -2.85 -1.08 -8.88
N TYR A 74 -2.72 -2.05 -7.98
CA TYR A 74 -3.73 -2.35 -6.97
C TYR A 74 -3.34 -1.74 -5.64
N VAL A 75 -4.29 -1.09 -4.98
CA VAL A 75 -4.11 -0.57 -3.61
C VAL A 75 -5.17 -1.16 -2.71
N LEU A 76 -4.77 -1.96 -1.72
CA LEU A 76 -5.65 -2.43 -0.64
C LEU A 76 -5.57 -1.43 0.51
N HIS A 77 -6.70 -0.79 0.84
CA HIS A 77 -6.73 0.35 1.76
C HIS A 77 -7.96 0.33 2.69
N PRO A 78 -7.87 1.04 3.83
CA PRO A 78 -8.99 1.23 4.75
C PRO A 78 -10.18 1.91 4.03
N ARG A 79 -11.43 1.56 4.38
CA ARG A 79 -12.63 2.11 3.69
C ARG A 79 -12.88 3.60 3.90
N GLN A 80 -12.19 4.24 4.83
CA GLN A 80 -12.32 5.67 5.13
C GLN A 80 -12.21 6.51 3.85
N ASP A 81 -13.16 7.43 3.67
CA ASP A 81 -13.30 8.18 2.43
C ASP A 81 -12.13 9.13 2.15
N ILE A 82 -11.39 9.52 3.18
CA ILE A 82 -10.21 10.39 3.04
C ILE A 82 -9.17 9.87 2.03
N TRP A 83 -9.09 8.55 1.86
CA TRP A 83 -8.18 7.94 0.88
C TRP A 83 -8.61 8.21 -0.57
N ARG A 84 -9.92 8.27 -0.82
CA ARG A 84 -10.51 8.42 -2.16
C ARG A 84 -10.98 9.85 -2.45
N ALA A 85 -11.15 10.67 -1.41
CA ALA A 85 -11.61 12.03 -1.53
C ALA A 85 -10.70 12.83 -2.48
N PRO A 86 -11.28 13.65 -3.39
CA PRO A 86 -10.48 14.50 -4.25
C PRO A 86 -9.74 15.53 -3.40
N LEU A 87 -8.45 15.65 -3.64
CA LEU A 87 -7.59 16.67 -3.05
C LEU A 87 -7.19 17.64 -4.16
N SER A 88 -7.24 18.93 -3.83
CA SER A 88 -6.74 20.00 -4.68
C SER A 88 -5.57 20.66 -3.97
N GLY A 89 -4.39 20.55 -4.55
CA GLY A 89 -3.16 21.13 -4.03
C GLY A 89 -2.22 21.53 -5.17
N GLY A 90 -0.99 21.93 -4.82
CA GLY A 90 0.05 22.14 -5.82
C GLY A 90 0.51 20.82 -6.43
N ALA A 91 0.99 20.86 -7.68
CA ALA A 91 1.67 19.70 -8.26
C ALA A 91 2.96 19.44 -7.50
N PHE A 92 3.25 18.16 -7.23
CA PHE A 92 4.52 17.77 -6.63
C PHE A 92 5.38 17.10 -7.70
N ARG A 93 6.64 17.53 -7.84
CA ARG A 93 7.59 16.91 -8.76
C ARG A 93 8.99 16.99 -8.19
N GLY A 94 9.75 15.91 -8.32
CA GLY A 94 11.14 15.86 -7.86
C GLY A 94 11.58 14.46 -7.48
N PRO A 95 12.72 14.33 -6.80
CA PRO A 95 13.19 13.03 -6.34
C PRO A 95 12.24 12.44 -5.29
N ARG A 96 11.98 11.12 -5.41
CA ARG A 96 10.92 10.41 -4.69
C ARG A 96 10.87 10.71 -3.20
N LEU A 97 12.01 10.70 -2.50
CA LEU A 97 12.03 10.92 -1.06
C LEU A 97 11.56 12.34 -0.67
N GLN A 98 12.04 13.36 -1.37
CA GLN A 98 11.68 14.75 -1.14
C GLN A 98 10.21 14.98 -1.49
N THR A 99 9.77 14.45 -2.63
CA THR A 99 8.37 14.53 -3.07
C THR A 99 7.44 13.82 -2.09
N ALA A 100 7.81 12.64 -1.60
CA ALA A 100 7.03 11.90 -0.61
C ALA A 100 6.95 12.62 0.74
N LYS A 101 8.05 13.24 1.20
CA LYS A 101 8.04 14.10 2.40
C LYS A 101 7.06 15.25 2.24
N ALA A 102 7.17 16.01 1.14
CA ALA A 102 6.28 17.15 0.88
C ALA A 102 4.81 16.72 0.75
N TYR A 103 4.55 15.60 0.07
CA TYR A 103 3.20 15.09 -0.11
C TYR A 103 2.58 14.59 1.20
N VAL A 104 3.34 13.90 2.05
CA VAL A 104 2.85 13.49 3.38
C VAL A 104 2.53 14.70 4.24
N GLU A 105 3.38 15.72 4.28
CA GLU A 105 3.07 16.96 5.02
C GLU A 105 1.80 17.65 4.48
N PHE A 106 1.60 17.65 3.16
CA PHE A 106 0.35 18.13 2.57
C PHE A 106 -0.87 17.31 3.04
N LEU A 107 -0.79 15.97 3.05
CA LEU A 107 -1.89 15.11 3.55
C LEU A 107 -2.20 15.40 5.02
N ARG A 108 -1.18 15.54 5.87
CA ARG A 108 -1.31 15.86 7.30
C ARG A 108 -1.98 17.22 7.51
N GLY A 109 -1.66 18.21 6.66
CA GLY A 109 -2.28 19.53 6.71
C GLY A 109 -3.72 19.58 6.17
N THR A 110 -4.14 18.58 5.40
CA THR A 110 -5.45 18.55 4.74
C THR A 110 -6.54 17.93 5.60
N ALA A 111 -6.21 16.91 6.42
CA ALA A 111 -7.19 16.21 7.24
C ALA A 111 -6.62 15.78 8.60
N PRO A 112 -7.33 16.00 9.72
CA PRO A 112 -6.91 15.54 11.04
C PRO A 112 -6.63 14.04 11.11
N GLU A 113 -7.37 13.24 10.34
CA GLU A 113 -7.22 11.78 10.26
C GLU A 113 -5.91 11.35 9.60
N MET A 114 -5.12 12.27 9.04
CA MET A 114 -3.79 12.04 8.48
C MET A 114 -2.67 12.56 9.39
N ALA A 115 -2.96 13.20 10.52
CA ALA A 115 -1.96 13.89 11.34
C ALA A 115 -0.83 12.96 11.84
N ASP A 116 -1.15 11.68 12.06
CA ASP A 116 -0.25 10.60 12.47
C ASP A 116 0.51 9.93 11.31
N LEU A 117 0.25 10.30 10.06
CA LEU A 117 0.99 9.83 8.91
C LEU A 117 2.37 10.50 8.87
N LEU A 118 3.43 9.70 8.90
CA LEU A 118 4.80 10.13 8.87
C LEU A 118 5.43 9.91 7.49
N PRO A 119 6.37 10.78 7.10
CA PRO A 119 7.07 10.65 5.83
C PRO A 119 7.88 9.34 5.76
N PRO A 120 8.34 8.96 4.56
CA PRO A 120 9.07 7.71 4.42
C PRO A 120 10.30 7.60 5.31
N LEU A 121 10.42 6.46 5.98
CA LEU A 121 11.67 6.10 6.62
C LEU A 121 12.66 5.59 5.57
N LEU A 122 13.89 6.10 5.66
CA LEU A 122 15.00 5.62 4.86
C LEU A 122 15.41 4.24 5.35
N LYS A 123 15.50 3.29 4.42
CA LYS A 123 16.01 1.95 4.63
C LYS A 123 17.13 1.72 3.62
N GLY A 124 18.36 1.62 4.12
CA GLY A 124 19.55 1.48 3.27
C GLY A 124 20.09 2.82 2.77
N ASP A 125 20.62 2.83 1.55
CA ASP A 125 21.33 3.97 0.98
C ASP A 125 20.36 5.06 0.46
N PRO A 126 20.40 6.30 0.99
CA PRO A 126 19.57 7.40 0.49
C PRO A 126 19.87 7.81 -0.96
N ALA A 127 21.02 7.43 -1.52
CA ALA A 127 21.35 7.69 -2.93
C ALA A 127 20.73 6.68 -3.89
N ALA A 128 20.18 5.56 -3.39
CA ALA A 128 19.57 4.52 -4.21
C ALA A 128 18.42 5.07 -5.08
N ALA A 129 18.23 4.47 -6.26
CA ALA A 129 17.13 4.82 -7.18
C ALA A 129 15.74 4.71 -6.54
N LEU A 130 15.62 3.88 -5.48
CA LEU A 130 14.46 3.79 -4.61
C LEU A 130 14.05 5.15 -4.00
N TYR A 131 14.99 6.06 -3.79
CA TYR A 131 14.73 7.36 -3.16
C TYR A 131 14.98 8.54 -4.09
N THR A 132 15.82 8.38 -5.11
CA THR A 132 16.29 9.47 -5.97
C THR A 132 15.58 9.58 -7.32
N ALA A 133 14.83 8.55 -7.74
CA ALA A 133 14.09 8.59 -9.00
C ALA A 133 13.10 9.77 -9.00
N THR A 134 12.99 10.45 -10.15
CA THR A 134 12.06 11.57 -10.30
C THR A 134 10.64 11.05 -10.45
N VAL A 135 9.73 11.59 -9.65
CA VAL A 135 8.30 11.24 -9.64
C VAL A 135 7.46 12.50 -9.71
N SER A 136 6.16 12.33 -10.00
CA SER A 136 5.23 13.44 -10.15
C SER A 136 3.85 13.08 -9.65
N ILE A 137 3.21 14.02 -8.95
CA ILE A 137 1.83 13.97 -8.49
C ILE A 137 1.10 15.16 -9.11
N PRO A 138 -0.04 14.95 -9.80
CA PRO A 138 -0.82 16.03 -10.39
C PRO A 138 -1.51 16.89 -9.32
N GLU A 139 -1.86 18.13 -9.69
CA GLU A 139 -2.49 19.13 -8.79
C GLU A 139 -3.82 18.65 -8.19
N SER A 140 -4.59 17.89 -8.97
CA SER A 140 -5.86 17.32 -8.54
C SER A 140 -5.81 15.80 -8.60
N CYS A 141 -5.85 15.17 -7.44
CA CYS A 141 -5.88 13.72 -7.30
C CYS A 141 -6.45 13.30 -5.94
N SER A 142 -6.82 12.03 -5.79
CA SER A 142 -7.08 11.48 -4.45
C SER A 142 -5.79 11.19 -3.69
N ALA A 143 -5.89 10.98 -2.37
CA ALA A 143 -4.73 10.57 -1.55
C ALA A 143 -4.07 9.29 -2.10
N LEU A 144 -4.89 8.30 -2.52
CA LEU A 144 -4.37 7.08 -3.13
C LEU A 144 -3.65 7.34 -4.45
N GLN A 145 -4.21 8.19 -5.31
CA GLN A 145 -3.59 8.54 -6.59
C GLN A 145 -2.25 9.24 -6.40
N GLY A 146 -2.14 10.16 -5.44
CA GLY A 146 -0.85 10.79 -5.15
C GLY A 146 0.17 9.83 -4.53
N LEU A 147 -0.25 8.92 -3.64
CA LEU A 147 0.62 7.85 -3.13
C LEU A 147 1.12 6.93 -4.25
N VAL A 148 0.26 6.57 -5.21
CA VAL A 148 0.67 5.80 -6.41
C VAL A 148 1.60 6.63 -7.30
N GLY A 149 1.36 7.94 -7.44
CA GLY A 149 2.24 8.86 -8.17
C GLY A 149 3.67 8.88 -7.63
N LEU A 150 3.87 8.65 -6.33
CA LEU A 150 5.20 8.53 -5.72
C LEU A 150 5.96 7.28 -6.16
N LEU A 151 5.31 6.27 -6.74
CA LEU A 151 6.00 5.08 -7.24
C LEU A 151 6.72 5.37 -8.56
N GLY A 152 6.19 6.32 -9.34
CA GLY A 152 6.65 6.59 -10.70
C GLY A 152 6.31 5.44 -11.65
N PRO A 153 7.03 5.32 -12.78
CA PRO A 153 6.72 4.35 -13.83
C PRO A 153 7.16 2.91 -13.51
N GLU A 154 7.87 2.67 -12.40
CA GLU A 154 8.51 1.39 -12.10
C GLU A 154 7.49 0.34 -11.61
N PRO A 155 7.10 -0.67 -12.40
CA PRO A 155 5.96 -1.56 -12.10
C PRO A 155 6.19 -2.47 -10.88
N THR A 156 7.44 -2.64 -10.48
CA THR A 156 7.85 -3.45 -9.31
C THR A 156 7.78 -2.68 -7.99
N MET A 157 7.70 -1.34 -8.05
CA MET A 157 7.67 -0.49 -6.87
C MET A 157 6.32 -0.51 -6.21
N VAL A 158 6.25 -0.77 -4.91
CA VAL A 158 5.03 -0.65 -4.11
C VAL A 158 5.27 0.27 -2.92
N PHE A 159 4.18 0.76 -2.35
CA PHE A 159 4.22 1.38 -1.04
C PHE A 159 3.47 0.55 0.00
N THR A 160 3.88 0.73 1.25
CA THR A 160 3.14 0.25 2.41
C THR A 160 3.01 1.39 3.41
N ILE A 161 1.82 1.63 3.96
CA ILE A 161 1.65 2.47 5.14
C ILE A 161 1.43 1.54 6.33
N GLU A 162 2.44 1.42 7.19
CA GLU A 162 2.38 0.54 8.36
C GLU A 162 2.11 1.32 9.63
N ARG A 163 1.28 0.77 10.51
CA ARG A 163 1.05 1.31 11.84
C ARG A 163 2.17 0.85 12.76
N GLN A 164 2.98 1.78 13.26
CA GLN A 164 4.06 1.50 14.21
C GLN A 164 3.54 1.42 15.65
N ASP A 165 2.55 2.26 15.98
CA ASP A 165 1.83 2.27 17.27
C ASP A 165 0.46 2.97 17.11
N ALA A 166 -0.19 3.32 18.22
CA ALA A 166 -1.51 3.96 18.22
C ALA A 166 -1.53 5.31 17.47
N ASP A 167 -0.40 6.02 17.43
CA ASP A 167 -0.33 7.43 17.04
C ASP A 167 0.63 7.68 15.87
N ARG A 168 1.13 6.61 15.24
CA ARG A 168 2.10 6.72 14.12
C ARG A 168 1.84 5.69 13.03
N ARG A 169 1.58 6.20 11.83
CA ARG A 169 1.57 5.44 10.57
C ARG A 169 2.75 5.90 9.72
N VAL A 170 3.52 4.99 9.16
CA VAL A 170 4.75 5.31 8.43
C VAL A 170 4.65 4.80 7.01
N LEU A 171 4.96 5.66 6.04
CA LEU A 171 5.09 5.28 4.63
C LEU A 171 6.42 4.54 4.38
N PHE A 172 6.37 3.46 3.63
CA PHE A 172 7.54 2.72 3.17
C PHE A 172 7.44 2.50 1.67
N PHE A 173 8.61 2.46 1.03
CA PHE A 173 8.76 2.06 -0.37
C PHE A 173 9.57 0.78 -0.44
N GLU A 174 9.12 -0.14 -1.30
CA GLU A 174 9.76 -1.43 -1.49
C GLU A 174 9.68 -1.79 -2.97
N GLN A 175 10.66 -2.54 -3.47
CA GLN A 175 10.56 -3.25 -4.73
C GLN A 175 10.11 -4.69 -4.43
N VAL A 176 9.17 -5.19 -5.25
CA VAL A 176 8.70 -6.57 -5.15
C VAL A 176 8.95 -7.31 -6.46
N ASP A 177 9.21 -8.60 -6.35
CA ASP A 177 9.33 -9.48 -7.50
C ASP A 177 7.93 -9.78 -8.07
N VAL A 178 7.55 -9.02 -9.10
CA VAL A 178 6.48 -9.38 -10.02
C VAL A 178 7.05 -10.40 -10.98
N GLY A 179 6.71 -11.69 -10.79
CA GLY A 179 7.10 -12.79 -11.67
C GLY A 179 6.89 -12.44 -13.13
N GLU A 180 7.79 -12.91 -14.00
CA GLU A 180 7.68 -12.70 -15.43
C GLU A 180 6.33 -13.21 -15.92
N ALA A 181 5.57 -12.34 -16.59
CA ALA A 181 4.41 -12.77 -17.36
C ALA A 181 4.91 -13.75 -18.43
N ALA A 182 4.72 -15.04 -18.18
CA ALA A 182 4.95 -16.11 -19.15
C ALA A 182 3.93 -16.02 -20.30
#